data_AF-A0A356AIA3-F1
#
_entry.id   AF-A0A356AIA3-F1
#
_cell.length_a   1.000
_cell.length_b   1.000
_cell.length_c   1.000
_cell.angle_alpha   90.00
_cell.angle_beta   90.00
_cell.angle_gamma   90.00
#
_symmetry.space_group_name_H-M   'P 1'
#
loop_
_entity.id
_entity.type
_entity.pdbx_description
1 polymer ?
#
loop_
_entity_poly.entity_id
_entity_poly.type
_entity_poly.pdbx_seq_one_letter_code
_entity_poly.pdbx_strand_id
1 'polypeptide(L)' 'MTLIADGHPFHYEMENLCRLFFPYESIRTVAQAPDGADGVAAYTGMRRDGNALTLTARLSAGGRSS' A
#
# COMPACT_ATOMS: atom_id res chain seq x y z
N MET A 1 5.62 -8.92 1.21
CA MET A 1 5.27 -7.48 1.32
C MET A 1 3.98 -7.22 2.09
N THR A 2 3.88 -6.07 2.74
CA THR A 2 2.64 -5.57 3.38
C THR A 2 2.00 -4.49 2.51
N LEU A 3 0.72 -4.64 2.16
CA LEU A 3 -0.07 -3.62 1.49
C LEU A 3 -1.05 -3.00 2.49
N ILE A 4 -0.94 -1.71 2.73
CA ILE A 4 -1.82 -0.96 3.63
C ILE A 4 -2.84 -0.22 2.78
N ALA A 5 -4.10 -0.67 2.80
CA ALA A 5 -5.22 -0.07 2.07
C ALA A 5 -6.07 0.76 3.04
N ASP A 6 -5.82 2.07 3.07
CA ASP A 6 -6.40 3.02 4.01
C ASP A 6 -7.51 3.86 3.35
N GLY A 7 -8.72 3.81 3.90
CA GLY A 7 -9.83 4.66 3.47
C GLY A 7 -10.41 4.38 2.09
N HIS A 8 -10.09 3.24 1.45
CA HIS A 8 -10.68 2.84 0.16
C HIS A 8 -10.99 1.34 0.04
N PRO A 9 -11.96 0.95 -0.83
CA PRO A 9 -12.31 -0.45 -1.04
C PRO A 9 -11.42 -1.19 -2.04
N PHE A 10 -10.55 -0.48 -2.78
CA PHE A 10 -9.77 -1.00 -3.93
C PHE A 10 -8.60 -1.93 -3.59
N HIS A 11 -8.72 -2.75 -2.55
CA HIS A 11 -7.63 -3.62 -2.09
C HIS A 11 -7.22 -4.66 -3.14
N TYR A 12 -8.16 -5.26 -3.86
CA TYR A 12 -7.85 -6.24 -4.91
C TYR A 12 -7.05 -5.63 -6.07
N GLU A 13 -7.42 -4.43 -6.51
CA GLU A 13 -6.70 -3.71 -7.55
C GLU A 13 -5.28 -3.36 -7.10
N MET A 14 -5.13 -2.92 -5.84
CA MET A 14 -3.82 -2.61 -5.28
C MET A 14 -2.95 -3.85 -5.09
N GLU A 15 -3.54 -5.00 -4.72
CA GLU A 15 -2.81 -6.28 -4.71
C GLU A 15 -2.34 -6.67 -6.10
N ASN A 16 -3.23 -6.58 -7.11
CA ASN A 16 -2.86 -6.88 -8.49
C ASN A 16 -1.74 -5.97 -8.99
N LEU A 17 -1.80 -4.68 -8.66
CA LEU A 17 -0.71 -3.75 -8.97
C LEU A 17 0.60 -4.18 -8.31
N CYS A 18 0.57 -4.56 -7.03
CA CYS A 18 1.74 -5.05 -6.32
C CYS A 18 2.32 -6.32 -6.95
N ARG A 19 1.48 -7.26 -7.43
CA ARG A 19 1.92 -8.48 -8.14
C ARG A 19 2.69 -8.18 -9.42
N LEU A 20 2.48 -7.03 -10.07
CA LEU A 20 3.23 -6.64 -11.26
C LEU A 20 4.67 -6.23 -10.95
N PHE A 21 4.90 -5.56 -9.82
CA PHE A 21 6.22 -5.05 -9.42
C PHE A 21 6.97 -6.01 -8.48
N PHE A 22 6.24 -6.84 -7.73
CA PHE A 22 6.77 -7.80 -6.76
C PHE A 22 6.18 -9.19 -7.03
N PRO A 23 6.47 -9.80 -8.20
CA PRO A 23 5.77 -10.99 -8.68
C PRO A 23 5.94 -12.25 -7.83
N TYR A 24 7.00 -12.32 -7.03
CA TYR A 24 7.33 -13.47 -6.19
C TYR A 24 7.13 -13.22 -4.70
N GLU A 25 6.71 -12.02 -4.31
CA GLU A 25 6.45 -11.68 -2.91
C GLU A 25 5.03 -12.06 -2.50
N SER A 26 4.89 -12.69 -1.34
CA SER A 26 3.58 -12.86 -0.73
C SER A 26 3.03 -11.50 -0.29
N ILE A 27 1.78 -11.20 -0.64
CA ILE A 27 1.14 -9.93 -0.31
C ILE A 27 0.21 -10.16 0.89
N ARG A 28 0.44 -9.40 1.96
CA ARG A 28 -0.46 -9.32 3.11
C ARG A 28 -1.14 -7.96 3.13
N THR A 29 -2.43 -7.93 2.87
CA THR A 29 -3.22 -6.69 2.85
C THR A 29 -3.82 -6.40 4.22
N VAL A 30 -3.69 -5.15 4.69
CA VAL A 30 -4.16 -4.68 6.00
C VAL A 30 -4.79 -3.29 5.88
N ALA A 31 -5.72 -2.94 6.77
CA ALA A 31 -6.37 -1.62 6.77
C ALA A 31 -5.53 -0.55 7.51
N GLN A 32 -4.62 -0.96 8.38
CA GLN A 32 -3.76 -0.07 9.18
C GLN A 32 -2.34 -0.63 9.20
N ALA A 33 -1.36 0.27 9.22
CA ALA A 33 0.04 -0.11 9.28
C ALA A 33 0.34 -0.84 10.60
N PRO A 34 0.94 -2.04 10.57
CA PRO A 34 1.41 -2.70 11.78
C PRO A 34 2.62 -1.95 12.35
N ASP A 35 2.80 -2.01 13.67
CA ASP A 35 4.01 -1.52 14.33
C ASP A 35 5.22 -2.35 13.89
N GLY A 36 5.93 -1.85 12.87
CA GLY A 36 7.04 -2.56 12.23
C GLY A 36 6.58 -3.50 11.12
N ALA A 37 6.56 -2.99 9.88
CA ALA A 37 6.53 -3.84 8.70
C ALA A 37 7.98 -4.17 8.31
N ASP A 38 8.41 -5.40 8.60
CA ASP A 38 9.69 -5.90 8.08
C ASP A 38 9.57 -6.17 6.57
N GLY A 39 10.53 -5.68 5.79
CA GLY A 39 10.60 -5.89 4.34
C GLY A 39 9.90 -4.80 3.50
N VAL A 40 9.34 -5.19 2.35
CA VAL A 40 8.66 -4.26 1.43
C VAL A 40 7.26 -3.93 1.95
N ALA A 41 6.93 -2.64 2.03
CA ALA A 41 5.62 -2.13 2.38
C ALA A 41 5.10 -1.14 1.35
N ALA A 42 3.86 -1.30 0.92
CA ALA A 42 3.13 -0.34 0.10
C ALA A 42 1.97 0.23 0.92
N TYR A 43 1.78 1.55 0.87
CA TYR A 43 0.63 2.23 1.45
C TYR A 43 -0.17 2.90 0.33
N THR A 44 -1.48 2.71 0.35
CA THR A 44 -2.44 3.39 -0.51
C THR A 44 -3.54 3.98 0.37
N GLY A 45 -3.80 5.27 0.20
CA GLY A 45 -4.68 6.03 1.07
C GLY A 45 -5.67 6.86 0.27
N MET A 46 -6.93 6.89 0.69
CA MET A 46 -7.95 7.79 0.17
C MET A 46 -8.61 8.54 1.31
N ARG A 47 -8.53 9.87 1.29
CA ARG A 47 -9.22 10.73 2.26
C ARG A 47 -10.04 11.77 1.54
N ARG A 48 -11.31 11.90 1.94
CA ARG A 48 -12.19 12.98 1.49
C ARG A 48 -12.25 14.05 2.56
N ASP A 49 -12.03 15.30 2.18
CA ASP A 49 -12.16 16.47 3.05
C ASP A 49 -13.02 17.52 2.34
N GLY A 50 -14.28 17.63 2.76
CA GLY A 50 -15.30 18.41 2.06
C GLY A 50 -15.41 18.00 0.59
N ASN A 51 -15.04 18.93 -0.31
CA ASN A 51 -15.08 18.73 -1.76
C ASN A 51 -13.73 18.31 -2.37
N ALA A 52 -12.70 18.10 -1.54
CA ALA A 52 -11.39 17.63 -1.98
C ALA A 52 -11.25 16.12 -1.75
N LEU A 53 -10.59 15.45 -2.70
CA LEU A 53 -10.19 14.05 -2.60
C LEU A 53 -8.66 13.97 -2.64
N THR A 54 -8.07 13.45 -1.57
CA THR A 54 -6.64 13.20 -1.46
C THR A 54 -6.37 11.72 -1.64
N LEU A 55 -5.56 11.40 -2.64
CA LEU A 55 -5.02 10.06 -2.87
C LEU A 55 -3.55 10.06 -2.50
N THR A 56 -3.11 9.05 -1.76
CA THR A 56 -1.72 8.90 -1.34
C THR A 56 -1.24 7.51 -1.70
N ALA A 57 -0.05 7.41 -2.29
CA ALA A 57 0.65 6.14 -2.48
C ALA A 57 2.08 6.29 -1.97
N ARG A 58 2.58 5.29 -1.23
CA ARG A 58 3.97 5.24 -0.75
C ARG A 58 4.50 3.82 -0.88
N LEU A 59 5.77 3.70 -1.23
CA LEU A 59 6.49 2.43 -1.25
C LEU A 59 7.71 2.57 -0.34
N SER A 60 7.88 1.60 0.54
CA SER A 60 9.09 1.39 1.33
C SER A 60 9.65 0.04 0.92
N ALA A 61 10.75 0.03 0.19
CA ALA A 61 11.50 -1.18 -0.10
C ALA A 61 12.85 -1.02 0.60
N GLY A 62 13.09 -1.81 1.66
CA GLY A 62 14.33 -1.78 2.43
C GLY A 62 15.54 -1.85 1.49
N GLY A 63 16.21 -0.71 1.28
CA GLY A 63 17.39 -0.60 0.43
C GLY A 63 17.13 -0.37 -1.07
N ARG A 64 16.46 0.72 -1.44
CA ARG A 64 16.96 1.75 -2.38
C ARG A 64 15.87 2.79 -2.62
N SER A 65 16.07 3.95 -2.01
CA SER A 65 15.49 5.20 -2.49
C SER A 65 15.95 5.42 -3.94
N SER A 66 15.00 5.44 -4.86
CA SER A 66 15.14 6.08 -6.18
C SER A 66 14.13 7.20 -6.27
#